data_AF-A0A917XTV6-F1
#
_entry.id   AF-A0A917XTV6-F1
#
_cell.length_a   1.000
_cell.length_b   1.000
_cell.length_c   1.000
_cell.angle_alpha   90.00
_cell.angle_beta   90.00
_cell.angle_gamma   90.00
#
_symmetry.space_group_name_H-M   'P 1'
#
loop_
_entity.id
_entity.type
_entity.pdbx_description
1 polymer ?
#
loop_
_entity_poly.entity_id
_entity_poly.type
_entity_poly.pdbx_seq_one_letter_code
_entity_poly.pdbx_strand_id
1 'polypeptide(L)'
;MIALPERPELAHSLRLFAAAVALDLVYVAGTATAVLAASQREHGLDVLAALGSVASSSALVAGYGLARPALTARAAERRDHQALLPLREAVTVTRQPGPRYATRWNSRYALTDLVVEILDDIRVLHPWTSAAADEPVSARLKQHQAERVDVDALTAAAAVRHARRLRDGAEVQDQPPQHQPSPSALAWDGVPATRQRAHLIPVAGYPNHPVVTAALDHLASTSAQLAAQEATSDRTRAR
;
A
#
# COMPACT_ATOMS: atom_id res chain seq x y z
N MET A 1 13.13 -11.71 24.07
CA MET A 1 13.48 -10.32 23.70
C MET A 1 13.16 -10.15 22.22
N ILE A 2 12.04 -9.52 21.87
CA ILE A 2 11.60 -9.37 20.48
C ILE A 2 12.35 -8.17 19.91
N ALA A 3 13.41 -8.41 19.14
CA ALA A 3 14.14 -7.38 18.42
C ALA A 3 13.28 -6.91 17.24
N LEU A 4 12.55 -5.81 17.42
CA LEU A 4 11.93 -5.10 16.30
C LEU A 4 13.03 -4.44 15.47
N PRO A 5 13.03 -4.60 14.13
CA PRO A 5 14.06 -4.04 13.26
C PRO A 5 14.13 -2.52 13.41
N GLU A 6 15.36 -1.99 13.39
CA GLU A 6 15.72 -0.60 13.68
C GLU A 6 14.86 0.43 12.93
N ARG A 7 13.81 0.91 13.59
CA ARG A 7 13.08 2.10 13.18
C ARG A 7 13.56 3.25 14.08
N PRO A 8 14.51 4.09 13.65
CA PRO A 8 15.03 5.19 14.46
C PRO A 8 13.92 6.15 14.90
N GLU A 9 12.87 6.31 14.08
CA GLU A 9 11.67 7.07 14.41
C GLU A 9 10.87 6.47 15.58
N LEU A 10 10.84 5.13 15.71
CA LEU A 10 10.18 4.44 16.81
C LEU A 10 10.97 4.62 18.11
N ALA A 11 12.30 4.51 18.05
CA ALA A 11 13.16 4.76 19.20
C ALA A 11 13.02 6.19 19.71
N HIS A 12 12.93 7.18 18.80
CA HIS A 12 12.68 8.57 19.16
C HIS A 12 11.29 8.77 19.78
N SER A 13 10.25 8.16 19.20
CA SER A 13 8.89 8.21 19.74
C SER A 13 8.77 7.55 21.11
N LEU A 14 9.45 6.42 21.33
CA LEU A 14 9.52 5.73 22.62
C LEU A 14 10.27 6.55 23.68
N ARG A 15 11.34 7.25 23.29
CA ARG A 15 12.05 8.18 24.19
C ARG A 15 11.17 9.35 24.61
N LEU A 16 10.44 9.95 23.66
CA LEU A 16 9.48 11.02 23.97
C LEU A 16 8.33 10.53 24.86
N PHE A 17 7.82 9.32 24.60
CA PHE A 17 6.80 8.70 25.45
C PHE A 17 7.34 8.42 26.86
N ALA A 18 8.54 7.84 26.98
CA ALA A 18 9.18 7.59 28.28
C ALA A 18 9.44 8.89 29.05
N ALA A 19 9.86 9.95 28.36
CA ALA A 19 10.03 11.27 28.96
C ALA A 19 8.69 11.86 29.46
N ALA A 20 7.61 11.70 28.68
CA ALA A 20 6.27 12.11 29.10
C ALA A 20 5.78 11.33 30.34
N VAL A 21 5.96 10.00 30.36
CA VAL A 21 5.61 9.16 31.52
C VAL A 21 6.43 9.54 32.76
N ALA A 22 7.73 9.80 32.60
CA ALA A 22 8.57 10.25 33.70
C ALA A 22 8.09 11.59 34.27
N LEU A 23 7.66 12.52 33.40
CA LEU A 23 7.12 13.81 33.79
C LEU A 23 5.78 13.67 34.54
N ASP A 24 4.91 12.77 34.09
CA ASP A 24 3.66 12.43 34.79
C ASP A 24 3.93 11.82 36.18
N LEU A 25 4.92 10.94 36.31
CA LEU A 25 5.30 10.38 37.61
C LEU A 25 5.85 11.44 38.58
N VAL A 26 6.67 12.37 38.09
CA VAL A 26 7.15 13.51 38.88
C VAL A 26 5.98 14.38 39.34
N TYR A 27 5.00 14.61 38.47
CA TYR A 27 3.80 15.35 38.83
C TYR A 27 2.95 14.65 39.91
N VAL A 28 2.71 13.34 39.77
CA VAL A 28 1.97 12.57 40.79
C VAL A 28 2.70 12.59 42.13
N ALA A 29 4.03 12.43 42.13
CA ALA A 29 4.84 12.54 43.34
C ALA A 29 4.78 13.95 43.96
N GLY A 30 4.84 15.01 43.14
CA GLY A 30 4.68 16.40 43.57
C GLY A 30 3.31 16.69 44.16
N THR A 31 2.25 16.15 43.55
CA THR A 31 0.87 16.30 44.05
C THR A 31 0.68 15.54 45.35
N ALA A 32 1.21 14.31 45.45
CA ALA A 32 1.15 13.51 46.68
C ALA A 32 1.91 14.17 47.84
N THR A 33 3.11 14.69 47.60
CA THR A 33 3.89 15.43 48.61
C THR A 33 3.19 16.70 49.05
N ALA A 34 2.55 17.43 48.13
CA ALA A 34 1.81 18.63 48.47
C ALA A 34 0.49 18.34 49.23
N VAL A 35 -0.20 17.23 48.94
CA VAL A 35 -1.34 16.74 49.74
C VAL A 35 -0.89 16.33 51.14
N LEU A 36 0.24 15.64 51.27
CA LEU A 36 0.83 15.28 52.55
C LEU A 36 1.20 16.53 53.36
N ALA A 37 1.79 17.56 52.73
CA ALA A 37 2.11 18.84 53.36
C ALA A 37 0.85 19.62 53.77
N ALA A 38 -0.16 19.67 52.91
CA ALA A 38 -1.45 20.33 53.21
C ALA A 38 -2.18 19.66 54.38
N SER A 39 -2.03 18.35 54.56
CA SER A 39 -2.60 17.65 55.72
C SER A 39 -1.95 18.05 57.06
N GLN A 40 -0.78 18.70 57.03
CA GLN A 40 -0.06 19.21 58.20
C GLN A 40 -0.42 20.66 58.60
N ARG A 41 -1.46 21.26 58.00
CA ARG A 41 -2.04 22.59 58.35
C ARG A 41 -1.13 23.82 58.12
N GLU A 42 -0.10 23.74 57.29
CA GLU A 42 0.64 24.94 56.86
C GLU A 42 0.03 25.54 55.57
N HIS A 43 0.01 26.88 55.49
CA HIS A 43 -0.58 27.68 54.40
C HIS A 43 0.20 27.57 53.06
N GLY A 44 0.31 26.35 52.51
CA GLY A 44 1.03 26.02 51.27
C GLY A 44 0.17 25.97 50.00
N LEU A 45 -0.97 26.66 49.97
CA LEU A 45 -1.92 26.62 48.84
C LEU A 45 -1.37 27.29 47.56
N ASP A 46 -0.46 28.27 47.68
CA ASP A 46 0.13 28.96 46.52
C ASP A 46 1.14 28.08 45.76
N VAL A 47 1.85 27.19 46.47
CA VAL A 47 2.78 26.23 45.86
C VAL A 47 2.03 25.15 45.08
N LEU A 48 0.86 24.73 45.58
CA LEU A 48 -0.05 23.80 44.90
C LEU A 48 -0.61 24.40 43.60
N ALA A 49 -0.98 25.68 43.60
CA ALA A 49 -1.48 26.37 42.40
C ALA A 49 -0.37 26.54 41.34
N ALA A 50 0.86 26.88 41.75
CA ALA A 50 2.00 26.99 40.85
C ALA A 50 2.40 25.63 40.23
N LEU A 51 2.40 24.55 41.02
CA LEU A 51 2.69 23.19 40.54
C LEU A 51 1.60 22.66 39.60
N GLY A 52 0.34 22.96 39.87
CA GLY A 52 -0.78 22.60 38.99
C GLY A 52 -0.72 23.29 37.61
N SER A 53 -0.27 24.54 37.56
CA SER A 53 -0.11 25.28 36.30
C SER A 53 1.03 24.74 35.42
N VAL A 54 2.13 24.27 36.03
CA VAL A 54 3.23 23.64 35.29
C VAL A 54 2.80 22.26 34.74
N ALA A 55 2.00 21.53 35.50
CA ALA A 55 1.48 20.22 35.12
C ALA A 55 0.47 20.25 33.97
N SER A 56 -0.38 21.29 33.89
CA SER A 56 -1.28 21.45 32.74
C SER A 56 -0.49 21.69 31.45
N SER A 57 0.63 22.41 31.54
CA SER A 57 1.52 22.70 30.42
C SER A 57 2.27 21.44 29.95
N SER A 58 2.71 20.57 30.86
CA SER A 58 3.37 19.30 30.50
C SER A 58 2.41 18.32 29.81
N ALA A 59 1.16 18.23 30.27
CA ALA A 59 0.15 17.38 29.65
C ALA A 59 -0.15 17.79 28.20
N LEU A 60 -0.14 19.09 27.89
CA LEU A 60 -0.32 19.59 26.53
C LEU A 60 0.88 19.25 25.63
N VAL A 61 2.11 19.34 26.14
CA VAL A 61 3.32 18.97 25.38
C VAL A 61 3.35 17.46 25.13
N ALA A 62 3.00 16.64 26.12
CA ALA A 62 2.89 15.19 25.96
C ALA A 62 1.78 14.81 24.96
N GLY A 63 0.61 15.45 25.07
CA GLY A 63 -0.50 15.26 24.13
C GLY A 63 -0.11 15.64 22.70
N TYR A 64 0.60 16.76 22.51
CA TYR A 64 1.12 17.18 21.21
C TYR A 64 2.20 16.23 20.66
N GLY A 65 3.11 15.77 21.51
CA GLY A 65 4.18 14.84 21.18
C GLY A 65 3.67 13.49 20.68
N LEU A 66 2.54 12.99 21.20
CA LEU A 66 1.90 11.75 20.75
C LEU A 66 0.93 11.98 19.58
N ALA A 67 0.27 13.13 19.52
CA ALA A 67 -0.66 13.44 18.44
C ALA A 67 0.06 13.57 17.09
N ARG A 68 1.24 14.20 17.05
CA ARG A 68 1.98 14.43 15.81
C ARG A 68 2.32 13.13 15.04
N PRO A 69 2.99 12.12 15.63
CA PRO A 69 3.29 10.86 14.93
C PRO A 69 2.03 10.09 14.54
N ALA A 70 0.96 10.14 15.34
CA ALA A 70 -0.31 9.51 15.00
C ALA A 70 -0.98 10.18 13.78
N LEU A 71 -0.94 11.50 13.70
CA LEU A 71 -1.47 12.26 12.57
C LEU A 71 -0.63 12.06 11.30
N THR A 72 0.71 12.05 11.40
CA THR A 72 1.57 11.80 10.24
C THR A 72 1.43 10.37 9.72
N ALA A 73 1.35 9.38 10.61
CA ALA A 73 1.07 7.99 10.23
C ALA A 73 -0.28 7.88 9.50
N ARG A 74 -1.32 8.55 10.02
CA ARG A 74 -2.65 8.55 9.39
C ARG A 74 -2.67 9.30 8.05
N ALA A 75 -1.89 10.37 7.91
CA ALA A 75 -1.74 11.09 6.65
C ALA A 75 -1.01 10.23 5.61
N ALA A 76 0.05 9.52 6.01
CA ALA A 76 0.75 8.58 5.15
C ALA A 76 -0.16 7.43 4.71
N GLU A 77 -0.93 6.84 5.64
CA GLU A 77 -1.90 5.78 5.33
C GLU A 77 -2.95 6.22 4.30
N ARG A 78 -3.46 7.46 4.42
CA ARG A 78 -4.39 8.02 3.42
C ARG A 78 -3.76 8.21 2.05
N ARG A 79 -2.50 8.66 2.01
CA ARG A 79 -1.76 8.84 0.75
C ARG A 79 -1.54 7.48 0.08
N ASP A 80 -1.09 6.48 0.83
CA ASP A 80 -0.87 5.12 0.32
C ASP A 80 -2.19 4.52 -0.18
N HIS A 81 -3.28 4.69 0.57
CA HIS A 81 -4.60 4.24 0.14
C HIS A 81 -5.02 4.88 -1.19
N GLN A 82 -4.85 6.20 -1.33
CA GLN A 82 -5.14 6.89 -2.60
C GLN A 82 -4.24 6.44 -3.74
N ALA A 83 -2.96 6.21 -3.47
CA ALA A 83 -1.99 5.73 -4.46
C ALA A 83 -2.32 4.33 -4.98
N LEU A 84 -2.96 3.47 -4.17
CA LEU A 84 -3.34 2.11 -4.55
C LEU A 84 -4.66 2.00 -5.32
N LEU A 85 -5.50 3.03 -5.34
CA LEU A 85 -6.80 2.99 -6.03
C LEU A 85 -6.68 2.69 -7.54
N PRO A 86 -5.73 3.27 -8.31
CA PRO A 86 -5.58 2.94 -9.72
C PRO A 86 -5.22 1.47 -9.95
N LEU A 87 -4.41 0.87 -9.07
CA LEU A 87 -4.09 -0.55 -9.15
C LEU A 87 -5.30 -1.40 -8.84
N ARG A 88 -6.06 -1.05 -7.80
CA ARG A 88 -7.34 -1.71 -7.49
C ARG A 88 -8.23 -1.76 -8.73
N GLU A 89 -8.47 -0.62 -9.37
CA GLU A 89 -9.30 -0.55 -10.58
C GLU A 89 -8.76 -1.42 -11.72
N ALA A 90 -7.43 -1.53 -11.85
CA ALA A 90 -6.79 -2.38 -12.86
C ALA A 90 -6.92 -3.88 -12.57
N VAL A 91 -6.96 -4.30 -11.29
CA VAL A 91 -7.06 -5.71 -10.90
C VAL A 91 -8.49 -6.18 -10.65
N THR A 92 -9.41 -5.29 -10.29
CA THR A 92 -10.77 -5.66 -9.85
C THR A 92 -11.48 -6.46 -10.92
N VAL A 93 -11.75 -7.74 -10.63
CA VAL A 93 -12.45 -8.60 -11.57
C VAL A 93 -13.92 -8.75 -11.26
N THR A 94 -14.27 -9.00 -10.01
CA THR A 94 -15.65 -9.17 -9.59
C THR A 94 -16.25 -7.84 -9.17
N ARG A 95 -17.21 -7.32 -9.97
CA ARG A 95 -18.14 -6.26 -9.55
C ARG A 95 -19.17 -6.81 -8.54
N GLN A 96 -18.75 -7.53 -7.51
CA GLN A 96 -19.62 -7.67 -6.34
C GLN A 96 -19.28 -6.51 -5.41
N PRO A 97 -20.14 -5.49 -5.29
CA PRO A 97 -19.99 -4.50 -4.25
C PRO A 97 -20.21 -5.22 -2.92
N GLY A 98 -19.13 -5.75 -2.35
CA GLY A 98 -19.13 -6.15 -0.94
C GLY A 98 -19.52 -4.92 -0.10
N PRO A 99 -20.17 -5.13 1.06
CA PRO A 99 -20.61 -4.03 1.92
C PRO A 99 -19.43 -3.10 2.21
N ARG A 100 -19.49 -1.89 1.65
CA ARG A 100 -18.48 -0.85 1.81
C ARG A 100 -18.51 -0.36 3.26
N TYR A 101 -17.73 -0.98 4.13
CA TYR A 101 -17.53 -0.48 5.50
C TYR A 101 -16.56 0.70 5.52
N ALA A 102 -16.75 1.68 4.64
CA ALA A 102 -16.06 2.96 4.71
C ALA A 102 -16.83 3.90 5.66
N THR A 103 -17.05 3.48 6.91
CA THR A 103 -17.40 4.44 7.95
C THR A 103 -16.13 5.19 8.36
N ARG A 104 -16.25 6.48 8.72
CA ARG A 104 -15.13 7.33 9.20
C ARG A 104 -14.31 6.70 10.34
N TRP A 105 -14.89 5.71 11.03
CA TRP A 105 -14.32 4.95 12.14
C TRP A 105 -13.55 3.71 11.71
N ASN A 106 -13.84 3.12 10.54
CA ASN A 106 -13.17 1.91 10.04
C ASN A 106 -11.92 2.20 9.19
N SER A 107 -11.52 3.47 9.09
CA SER A 107 -10.37 3.86 8.26
C SER A 107 -9.02 3.29 8.74
N ARG A 108 -8.96 2.70 9.94
CA ARG A 108 -7.75 2.07 10.48
C ARG A 108 -7.41 0.74 9.81
N TYR A 109 -8.39 0.12 9.16
CA TYR A 109 -8.21 -1.15 8.44
C TYR A 109 -8.37 -0.98 6.93
N ALA A 110 -8.85 0.17 6.46
CA ALA A 110 -9.11 0.43 5.05
C ALA A 110 -7.90 0.21 4.13
N LEU A 111 -6.68 0.54 4.57
CA LEU A 111 -5.48 0.28 3.76
C LEU A 111 -5.13 -1.22 3.71
N THR A 112 -5.22 -1.91 4.85
CA THR A 112 -4.96 -3.36 4.91
C THR A 112 -5.97 -4.12 4.08
N ASP A 113 -7.25 -3.81 4.23
CA ASP A 113 -8.35 -4.42 3.47
C ASP A 113 -8.17 -4.19 1.96
N LEU A 114 -7.81 -2.96 1.57
CA LEU A 114 -7.50 -2.63 0.17
C LEU A 114 -6.32 -3.44 -0.38
N VAL A 115 -5.24 -3.60 0.39
CA VAL A 115 -4.08 -4.41 -0.03
C VAL A 115 -4.46 -5.89 -0.16
N VAL A 116 -5.24 -6.43 0.78
CA VAL A 116 -5.73 -7.81 0.70
C VAL A 116 -6.62 -8.00 -0.53
N GLU A 117 -7.55 -7.08 -0.77
CA GLU A 117 -8.42 -7.09 -1.97
C GLU A 117 -7.60 -7.09 -3.26
N ILE A 118 -6.60 -6.21 -3.37
CA ILE A 118 -5.72 -6.16 -4.54
C ILE A 118 -4.96 -7.48 -4.73
N LEU A 119 -4.41 -8.04 -3.65
CA LEU A 119 -3.65 -9.30 -3.71
C LEU A 119 -4.55 -10.49 -4.08
N ASP A 120 -5.78 -10.54 -3.56
CA ASP A 120 -6.75 -11.57 -3.91
C ASP A 120 -7.13 -11.45 -5.39
N ASP A 121 -7.43 -10.26 -5.89
CA ASP A 121 -7.71 -10.05 -7.32
C ASP A 121 -6.50 -10.43 -8.20
N ILE A 122 -5.27 -10.10 -7.79
CA ILE A 122 -4.04 -10.53 -8.49
C ILE A 122 -3.93 -12.05 -8.51
N ARG A 123 -4.25 -12.76 -7.41
CA ARG A 123 -4.28 -14.23 -7.37
C ARG A 123 -5.30 -14.80 -8.33
N VAL A 124 -6.49 -14.19 -8.43
CA VAL A 124 -7.51 -14.63 -9.40
C VAL A 124 -7.06 -14.36 -10.84
N LEU A 125 -6.30 -13.29 -11.08
CA LEU A 125 -5.70 -12.99 -12.38
C LEU A 125 -4.47 -13.85 -12.70
N HIS A 126 -3.85 -14.50 -11.71
CA HIS A 126 -2.61 -15.26 -11.88
C HIS A 126 -2.63 -16.27 -13.05
N PRO A 127 -3.68 -17.08 -13.29
CA PRO A 127 -3.73 -18.00 -14.43
C PRO A 127 -3.68 -17.32 -15.81
N TRP A 128 -3.98 -16.02 -15.87
CA TRP A 128 -4.02 -15.19 -17.07
C TRP A 128 -2.73 -14.36 -17.25
N THR A 129 -1.83 -14.39 -16.26
CA THR A 129 -0.56 -13.67 -16.34
C THR A 129 0.40 -14.36 -17.29
N SER A 130 1.12 -13.56 -18.07
CA SER A 130 2.03 -14.02 -19.11
C SER A 130 3.25 -13.10 -19.16
N ALA A 131 4.43 -13.69 -19.38
CA ALA A 131 5.66 -12.95 -19.62
C ALA A 131 5.66 -12.20 -20.98
N ALA A 132 4.61 -12.36 -21.80
CA ALA A 132 4.48 -11.68 -23.09
C ALA A 132 4.57 -10.14 -23.00
N ALA A 133 4.22 -9.55 -21.85
CA ALA A 133 4.30 -8.11 -21.62
C ALA A 133 5.73 -7.59 -21.36
N ASP A 134 6.68 -8.45 -20.99
CA ASP A 134 7.99 -8.02 -20.51
C ASP A 134 8.87 -7.47 -21.64
N GLU A 135 8.90 -8.16 -22.79
CA GLU A 135 9.70 -7.76 -23.96
C GLU A 135 9.22 -6.42 -24.56
N PRO A 136 7.92 -6.22 -24.88
CA PRO A 136 7.45 -4.96 -25.44
C PRO A 136 7.65 -3.77 -24.50
N VAL A 137 7.46 -3.96 -23.19
CA VAL A 137 7.73 -2.93 -22.18
C VAL A 137 9.22 -2.56 -22.17
N SER A 138 10.10 -3.57 -22.14
CA SER A 138 11.55 -3.36 -22.17
C SER A 138 12.04 -2.67 -23.44
N ALA A 139 11.50 -3.05 -24.61
CA ALA A 139 11.82 -2.45 -25.90
C ALA A 139 11.41 -0.97 -25.95
N ARG A 140 10.22 -0.64 -25.45
CA ARG A 140 9.73 0.75 -25.39
C ARG A 140 10.50 1.60 -24.40
N LEU A 141 10.87 1.05 -23.24
CA LEU A 141 11.67 1.79 -22.27
C LEU A 141 13.04 2.18 -22.83
N LYS A 142 13.69 1.29 -23.59
CA LYS A 142 14.96 1.59 -24.30
C LYS A 142 14.83 2.72 -25.32
N GLN A 143 13.65 2.89 -25.92
CA GLN A 143 13.37 4.00 -26.86
C GLN A 143 13.17 5.33 -26.13
N HIS A 144 12.61 5.30 -24.91
CA HIS A 144 12.33 6.51 -24.13
C HIS A 144 13.52 7.03 -23.32
N GLN A 145 14.60 6.23 -23.16
CA GLN A 145 15.99 6.54 -22.80
C GLN A 145 16.32 7.59 -21.70
N ALA A 146 15.35 8.19 -21.00
CA ALA A 146 15.58 9.37 -20.16
C ALA A 146 14.81 9.37 -18.82
N GLU A 147 13.84 8.48 -18.63
CA GLU A 147 12.99 8.53 -17.45
C GLU A 147 13.46 7.51 -16.40
N ARG A 148 13.67 7.97 -15.15
CA ARG A 148 14.00 7.11 -14.00
C ARG A 148 12.75 6.32 -13.59
N VAL A 149 12.33 5.41 -14.46
CA VAL A 149 11.18 4.54 -14.27
C VAL A 149 11.64 3.26 -13.59
N ASP A 150 10.87 2.84 -12.61
CA ASP A 150 11.03 1.53 -11.98
C ASP A 150 10.53 0.46 -12.96
N VAL A 151 11.47 -0.24 -13.61
CA VAL A 151 11.18 -1.23 -14.66
C VAL A 151 10.36 -2.39 -14.10
N ASP A 152 10.68 -2.85 -12.89
CA ASP A 152 9.99 -3.98 -12.26
C ASP A 152 8.54 -3.62 -11.93
N ALA A 153 8.31 -2.40 -11.44
CA ALA A 153 6.96 -1.92 -11.18
C ALA A 153 6.15 -1.71 -12.48
N LEU A 154 6.81 -1.24 -13.55
CA LEU A 154 6.21 -1.03 -14.86
C LEU A 154 5.82 -2.36 -15.53
N THR A 155 6.69 -3.37 -15.49
CA THR A 155 6.42 -4.72 -16.03
C THR A 155 5.32 -5.42 -15.24
N ALA A 156 5.33 -5.32 -13.91
CA ALA A 156 4.25 -5.85 -13.07
C ALA A 156 2.90 -5.21 -13.41
N ALA A 157 2.85 -3.88 -13.58
CA ALA A 157 1.63 -3.18 -13.99
C ALA A 157 1.14 -3.62 -15.38
N ALA A 158 2.06 -3.82 -16.34
CA ALA A 158 1.73 -4.33 -17.66
C ALA A 158 1.21 -5.76 -17.64
N ALA A 159 1.85 -6.65 -16.87
CA ALA A 159 1.42 -8.04 -16.72
C ALA A 159 0.00 -8.14 -16.13
N VAL A 160 -0.30 -7.36 -15.09
CA VAL A 160 -1.64 -7.29 -14.49
C VAL A 160 -2.69 -6.81 -15.50
N ARG A 161 -2.42 -5.72 -16.24
CA ARG A 161 -3.36 -5.21 -17.24
C ARG A 161 -3.54 -6.16 -18.42
N HIS A 162 -2.48 -6.82 -18.85
CA HIS A 162 -2.54 -7.85 -19.89
C HIS A 162 -3.43 -9.02 -19.44
N ALA A 163 -3.19 -9.54 -18.24
CA ALA A 163 -3.97 -10.61 -17.63
C ALA A 163 -5.46 -10.24 -17.53
N ARG A 164 -5.76 -8.99 -17.13
CA ARG A 164 -7.12 -8.47 -17.09
C ARG A 164 -7.76 -8.47 -18.49
N ARG A 165 -7.08 -7.93 -19.51
CA ARG A 165 -7.57 -7.91 -20.90
C ARG A 165 -7.84 -9.32 -21.44
N LEU A 166 -6.94 -10.27 -21.17
CA LEU A 166 -7.12 -11.67 -21.58
C LEU A 166 -8.34 -12.30 -20.92
N ARG A 167 -8.49 -12.11 -19.61
CA ARG A 167 -9.66 -12.61 -18.88
C ARG A 167 -10.96 -12.01 -19.40
N ASP A 168 -11.01 -10.70 -19.60
CA ASP A 168 -12.21 -10.01 -20.11
C ASP A 168 -12.59 -10.49 -21.51
N GLY A 169 -11.61 -10.80 -22.36
CA GLY A 169 -11.85 -11.40 -23.68
C GLY A 169 -12.31 -12.87 -23.61
N ALA A 170 -11.87 -13.61 -22.61
CA ALA A 170 -12.14 -15.03 -22.44
C ALA A 170 -13.34 -15.36 -21.54
N GLU A 171 -13.95 -14.38 -20.86
CA GLU A 171 -15.28 -14.51 -20.26
C GLU A 171 -16.33 -14.95 -21.30
N VAL A 172 -16.05 -14.76 -22.59
CA VAL A 172 -16.84 -15.28 -23.71
C VAL A 172 -16.64 -16.79 -23.96
N GLN A 173 -15.52 -17.38 -23.52
CA GLN A 173 -15.10 -18.77 -23.80
C GLN A 173 -14.95 -19.66 -22.55
N ASP A 174 -15.17 -19.13 -21.34
CA ASP A 174 -15.26 -19.85 -20.05
C ASP A 174 -14.05 -20.74 -19.66
N GLN A 175 -12.90 -20.58 -20.30
CA GLN A 175 -11.68 -21.35 -19.97
C GLN A 175 -10.44 -20.46 -19.83
N PRO A 176 -9.67 -20.61 -18.74
CA PRO A 176 -8.36 -19.98 -18.63
C PRO A 176 -7.39 -20.55 -19.67
N PRO A 177 -6.43 -19.75 -20.17
CA PRO A 177 -5.38 -20.25 -21.04
C PRO A 177 -4.59 -21.36 -20.35
N GLN A 178 -4.09 -22.32 -21.14
CA GLN A 178 -3.22 -23.36 -20.63
C GLN A 178 -2.00 -22.74 -19.92
N HIS A 179 -1.61 -23.33 -18.78
CA HIS A 179 -0.58 -22.85 -17.84
C HIS A 179 0.59 -22.15 -18.55
N GLN A 180 0.63 -20.82 -18.46
CA GLN A 180 1.77 -20.04 -18.90
C GLN A 180 2.71 -19.80 -17.71
N PRO A 181 4.04 -19.76 -17.94
CA PRO A 181 4.97 -19.41 -16.87
C PRO A 181 4.64 -18.00 -16.34
N SER A 182 4.33 -17.94 -15.05
CA SER A 182 3.99 -16.69 -14.36
C SER A 182 5.23 -15.81 -14.20
N PRO A 183 5.13 -14.49 -14.41
CA PRO A 183 6.24 -13.58 -14.15
C PRO A 183 6.63 -13.62 -12.67
N SER A 184 7.93 -13.76 -12.38
CA SER A 184 8.47 -13.75 -11.01
C SER A 184 8.09 -12.48 -10.23
N ALA A 185 7.76 -11.39 -10.92
CA ALA A 185 7.34 -10.11 -10.34
C ALA A 185 5.99 -10.17 -9.59
N LEU A 186 5.19 -11.23 -9.77
CA LEU A 186 3.89 -11.40 -9.13
C LEU A 186 3.85 -12.57 -8.12
N ALA A 187 5.02 -13.13 -7.76
CA ALA A 187 5.12 -14.18 -6.75
C ALA A 187 5.12 -13.57 -5.33
N TRP A 188 3.96 -13.56 -4.67
CA TRP A 188 3.75 -12.91 -3.37
C TRP A 188 3.78 -13.84 -2.15
N ASP A 189 3.98 -15.14 -2.37
CA ASP A 189 3.89 -16.16 -1.33
C ASP A 189 4.98 -16.00 -0.26
N GLY A 190 4.58 -15.94 1.00
CA GLY A 190 5.49 -15.77 2.14
C GLY A 190 6.09 -14.38 2.31
N VAL A 191 5.74 -13.40 1.46
CA VAL A 191 6.24 -12.03 1.58
C VAL A 191 5.50 -11.29 2.71
N PRO A 192 6.21 -10.64 3.66
CA PRO A 192 5.54 -9.86 4.72
C PRO A 192 4.67 -8.74 4.15
N ALA A 193 3.50 -8.50 4.76
CA ALA A 193 2.53 -7.48 4.31
C ALA A 193 3.13 -6.07 4.12
N THR A 194 4.12 -5.69 4.95
CA THR A 194 4.80 -4.38 4.79
C THR A 194 5.60 -4.31 3.48
N ARG A 195 6.23 -5.41 3.06
CA ARG A 195 6.97 -5.49 1.79
C ARG A 195 6.03 -5.60 0.60
N GLN A 196 4.96 -6.38 0.72
CA GLN A 196 3.90 -6.44 -0.31
C GLN A 196 3.36 -5.02 -0.59
N ARG A 197 2.98 -4.28 0.46
CA ARG A 197 2.54 -2.89 0.33
C ARG A 197 3.59 -1.99 -0.34
N ALA A 198 4.85 -2.06 0.12
CA ALA A 198 5.92 -1.25 -0.42
C ALA A 198 6.17 -1.50 -1.92
N HIS A 199 5.94 -2.73 -2.40
CA HIS A 199 6.02 -3.06 -3.82
C HIS A 199 4.78 -2.62 -4.61
N LEU A 200 3.57 -2.77 -4.05
CA LEU A 200 2.34 -2.41 -4.75
C LEU A 200 2.21 -0.89 -5.00
N ILE A 201 2.80 -0.04 -4.14
CA ILE A 201 2.72 1.41 -4.29
C ILE A 201 3.36 1.90 -5.61
N PRO A 202 4.62 1.55 -5.93
CA PRO A 202 5.21 1.83 -7.25
C PRO A 202 4.37 1.27 -8.41
N VAL A 203 3.94 0.01 -8.32
CA VAL A 203 3.14 -0.65 -9.37
C VAL A 203 1.86 0.12 -9.65
N ALA A 204 1.21 0.66 -8.62
CA ALA A 204 -0.01 1.44 -8.74
C ALA A 204 0.15 2.80 -9.43
N GLY A 205 1.38 3.31 -9.54
CA GLY A 205 1.69 4.50 -10.35
C GLY A 205 1.71 4.24 -11.86
N TYR A 206 1.87 2.98 -12.29
CA TYR A 206 2.08 2.60 -13.68
C TYR A 206 0.90 1.99 -14.46
N PRO A 207 -0.30 1.68 -13.93
CA PRO A 207 -1.34 1.04 -14.73
C PRO A 207 -1.68 1.85 -15.99
N ASN A 208 -1.77 3.17 -15.88
CA ASN A 208 -2.12 4.05 -17.00
C ASN A 208 -0.90 4.68 -17.70
N HIS A 209 0.30 4.17 -17.43
CA HIS A 209 1.52 4.72 -18.02
C HIS A 209 1.51 4.57 -19.56
N PRO A 210 1.93 5.57 -20.34
CA PRO A 210 1.89 5.52 -21.80
C PRO A 210 2.70 4.35 -22.36
N VAL A 211 3.83 4.00 -21.73
CA VAL A 211 4.65 2.83 -22.13
C VAL A 211 3.88 1.53 -21.95
N VAL A 212 3.15 1.36 -20.83
CA VAL A 212 2.34 0.16 -20.59
C VAL A 212 1.23 0.07 -21.63
N THR A 213 0.50 1.15 -21.86
CA THR A 213 -0.59 1.18 -22.85
C THR A 213 -0.06 0.85 -24.26
N ALA A 214 1.02 1.50 -24.69
CA ALA A 214 1.62 1.27 -26.01
C ALA A 214 2.18 -0.16 -26.17
N ALA A 215 2.75 -0.74 -25.11
CA ALA A 215 3.23 -2.12 -25.11
C ALA A 215 2.07 -3.12 -25.27
N LEU A 216 0.98 -2.93 -24.53
CA LEU A 216 -0.20 -3.80 -24.61
C LEU A 216 -0.94 -3.67 -25.94
N ASP A 217 -0.97 -2.47 -26.53
CA ASP A 217 -1.59 -2.26 -27.83
C ASP A 217 -0.75 -2.88 -28.96
N HIS A 218 0.58 -2.85 -28.83
CA HIS A 218 1.47 -3.60 -29.72
C HIS A 218 1.21 -5.10 -29.64
N LEU A 219 1.11 -5.67 -28.43
CA LEU A 219 0.78 -7.09 -28.25
C LEU A 219 -0.56 -7.46 -28.90
N ALA A 220 -1.59 -6.67 -28.68
CA ALA A 220 -2.90 -6.89 -29.30
C ALA A 220 -2.82 -6.88 -30.84
N SER A 221 -2.04 -5.96 -31.41
CA SER A 221 -1.83 -5.89 -32.87
C SER A 221 -1.09 -7.11 -33.42
N THR A 222 -0.05 -7.58 -32.73
CA THR A 222 0.73 -8.77 -33.13
C THR A 222 -0.13 -10.03 -33.07
N SER A 223 -0.91 -10.21 -31.99
CA SER A 223 -1.83 -11.34 -31.87
C SER A 223 -2.87 -11.37 -32.99
N ALA A 224 -3.43 -10.20 -33.36
CA ALA A 224 -4.38 -10.10 -34.46
C ALA A 224 -3.74 -10.44 -35.83
N GLN A 225 -2.50 -10.03 -36.07
CA GLN A 225 -1.77 -10.35 -37.30
C GLN A 225 -1.48 -11.85 -37.43
N LEU A 226 -1.07 -12.51 -36.34
CA LEU A 226 -0.82 -13.95 -36.31
C LEU A 226 -2.09 -14.75 -36.63
N ALA A 227 -3.22 -14.40 -35.99
CA ALA A 227 -4.50 -15.04 -36.27
C ALA A 227 -4.94 -14.87 -37.74
N ALA A 228 -4.70 -13.70 -38.35
CA ALA A 228 -5.01 -13.47 -39.76
C ALA A 228 -4.10 -14.28 -40.72
N GLN A 229 -2.83 -14.47 -40.35
CA GLN A 229 -1.90 -15.30 -41.12
C GLN A 229 -2.29 -16.78 -41.06
N GLU A 230 -2.66 -17.30 -39.89
CA GLU A 230 -3.15 -18.68 -39.72
C GLU A 230 -4.41 -18.95 -40.55
N ALA A 231 -5.40 -18.05 -40.49
CA ALA A 231 -6.63 -18.16 -41.28
C ALA A 231 -6.37 -18.14 -42.80
N THR A 232 -5.37 -17.38 -43.26
CA THR A 232 -4.96 -17.33 -44.67
C THR A 232 -4.23 -18.60 -45.09
N SER A 233 -3.36 -19.14 -44.23
CA SER A 233 -2.64 -20.39 -44.46
C SER A 233 -3.61 -21.57 -44.58
N ASP A 234 -4.59 -21.68 -43.69
CA ASP A 234 -5.59 -22.76 -43.71
C ASP A 234 -6.49 -22.70 -44.95
N ARG A 235 -6.90 -21.49 -45.37
CA ARG A 235 -7.64 -21.31 -46.62
C ARG A 235 -6.82 -21.72 -47.85
N THR A 236 -5.50 -21.57 -47.81
CA THR A 236 -4.62 -21.95 -48.92
C THR A 236 -4.37 -23.46 -48.93
N ARG A 237 -4.30 -24.12 -47.77
CA ARG A 237 -4.19 -25.59 -47.66
C ARG A 237 -5.48 -26.34 -48.02
N ALA A 238 -6.64 -25.70 -47.91
CA ALA A 238 -7.93 -26.30 -48.24
C ALA A 238 -8.28 -26.24 -49.75
N ARG A 239 -7.43 -25.65 -50.58
CA ARG A 239 -7.57 -25.57 -52.04
C ARG A 239 -6.58 -26.48 -52.75
#